data_AF-R5CUB8-F1
#
_entry.id   AF-R5CUB8-F1
#
_cell.length_a   1.000
_cell.length_b   1.000
_cell.length_c   1.000
_cell.angle_alpha   90.00
_cell.angle_beta   90.00
_cell.angle_gamma   90.00
#
_symmetry.space_group_name_H-M   'P 1'
#
loop_
_entity.id
_entity.type
_entity.pdbx_description
1 polymer ?
#
loop_
_entity_poly.entity_id
_entity_poly.type
_entity_poly.pdbx_seq_one_letter_code
_entity_poly.pdbx_strand_id
1 'polypeptide(L)'
;MEWNELKKRVADEYGRRQLKSDVRYRALDKIGDYLKACHKNVITDVSALMNIDRDALKEAYRNHKPSKKLSGAESSAINEIYNQLRML
;
A
#
# COMPACT_ATOMS: atom_id res chain seq x y z
N MET A 1 3.81 -12.74 -6.87
CA MET A 1 4.61 -11.50 -6.73
C MET A 1 4.69 -11.18 -5.25
N GLU A 2 5.88 -10.95 -4.73
CA GLU A 2 6.08 -10.62 -3.31
C GLU A 2 5.81 -9.13 -3.04
N TRP A 3 5.59 -8.79 -1.78
CA TRP A 3 5.34 -7.40 -1.36
C TRP A 3 6.44 -6.44 -1.81
N ASN A 4 7.72 -6.84 -1.72
CA ASN A 4 8.84 -5.98 -2.11
C ASN A 4 8.85 -5.65 -3.60
N GLU A 5 8.40 -6.59 -4.44
CA GLU A 5 8.28 -6.39 -5.89
C GLU A 5 7.15 -5.39 -6.21
N LEU A 6 5.99 -5.55 -5.55
CA LEU A 6 4.87 -4.60 -5.67
C LEU A 6 5.28 -3.20 -5.20
N LYS A 7 5.95 -3.12 -4.05
CA LYS A 7 6.47 -1.88 -3.47
C LYS A 7 7.39 -1.16 -4.44
N LYS A 8 8.27 -1.90 -5.13
CA LYS A 8 9.15 -1.35 -6.16
C LYS A 8 8.36 -0.80 -7.34
N ARG A 9 7.36 -1.52 -7.86
CA ARG A 9 6.48 -1.03 -8.94
C ARG A 9 5.76 0.27 -8.58
N VAL A 10 5.22 0.36 -7.37
CA VAL A 10 4.61 1.59 -6.85
C VAL A 10 5.62 2.74 -6.79
N ALA A 11 6.84 2.47 -6.30
CA ALA A 11 7.91 3.45 -6.23
C ALA A 11 8.37 3.94 -7.61
N ASP A 12 8.45 3.04 -8.58
CA ASP A 12 8.80 3.34 -9.98
C ASP A 12 7.73 4.22 -10.64
N GLU A 13 6.45 3.96 -10.36
CA GLU A 13 5.34 4.79 -10.83
C GLU A 13 5.40 6.23 -10.26
N TYR A 14 5.77 6.38 -8.98
CA TYR A 14 6.04 7.71 -8.43
C TYR A 14 7.18 8.40 -9.16
N GLY A 15 8.22 7.66 -9.55
CA GLY A 15 9.31 8.19 -10.37
C GLY A 15 8.83 8.65 -11.74
N ARG A 16 8.09 7.79 -12.45
CA ARG A 16 7.56 8.06 -13.79
C ARG A 16 6.67 9.30 -13.84
N ARG A 17 5.83 9.48 -12.82
CA ARG A 17 4.93 10.63 -12.70
C ARG A 17 5.56 11.88 -12.07
N GLN A 18 6.86 11.84 -11.76
CA GLN A 18 7.57 12.91 -11.07
C GLN A 18 6.91 13.28 -9.72
N LEU A 19 6.33 12.30 -9.03
CA LEU A 19 5.68 12.42 -7.72
C LEU A 19 6.59 12.05 -6.55
N LYS A 20 7.90 11.92 -6.79
CA LYS A 20 8.87 11.50 -5.77
C LYS A 20 8.81 12.44 -4.57
N SER A 21 8.38 11.91 -3.43
CA SER A 21 8.32 12.66 -2.19
C SER A 21 8.47 11.70 -1.01
N ASP A 22 9.31 12.09 -0.05
CA ASP A 22 9.55 11.34 1.18
C ASP A 22 8.26 10.91 1.88
N VAL A 23 7.22 11.75 1.87
CA VAL A 23 5.96 11.42 2.53
C VAL A 23 5.25 10.23 1.88
N ARG A 24 5.39 10.04 0.56
CA ARG A 24 4.79 8.89 -0.16
C ARG A 24 5.57 7.61 0.11
N TYR A 25 6.89 7.67 0.10
CA TYR A 25 7.73 6.51 0.43
C TYR A 25 7.53 6.07 1.87
N ARG A 26 7.52 7.01 2.82
CA ARG A 26 7.21 6.73 4.23
C ARG A 26 5.80 6.17 4.41
N ALA A 27 4.82 6.63 3.64
CA ALA A 27 3.48 6.06 3.67
C ALA A 27 3.48 4.61 3.19
N LEU A 28 4.19 4.31 2.10
CA LEU A 28 4.31 2.97 1.55
C LEU A 28 5.02 2.01 2.53
N ASP A 29 6.06 2.48 3.22
CA ASP A 29 6.74 1.72 4.28
C ASP A 29 5.78 1.35 5.41
N LYS A 30 5.05 2.34 5.95
CA LYS A 30 4.08 2.12 7.03
C LYS A 30 2.95 1.17 6.64
N ILE A 31 2.51 1.22 5.39
CA ILE A 31 1.51 0.27 4.87
C ILE A 31 2.11 -1.13 4.83
N GLY A 32 3.36 -1.27 4.38
CA GLY A 32 4.09 -2.54 4.40
C GLY A 32 4.22 -3.14 5.80
N ASP A 33 4.54 -2.31 6.80
CA ASP A 33 4.62 -2.74 8.20
C ASP A 33 3.26 -3.25 8.71
N TYR A 34 2.18 -2.54 8.37
CA TYR A 34 0.83 -2.98 8.69
C TYR A 34 0.46 -4.31 8.02
N LEU A 35 0.76 -4.46 6.73
CA LEU A 35 0.50 -5.72 6.01
C LEU A 35 1.30 -6.86 6.61
N LYS A 36 2.55 -6.63 7.02
CA LYS A 36 3.37 -7.63 7.71
C LYS A 36 2.78 -8.04 9.06
N ALA A 37 2.20 -7.10 9.80
CA ALA A 37 1.60 -7.35 11.10
C ALA A 37 0.26 -8.08 11.01
N CYS A 38 -0.62 -7.65 10.09
CA CYS A 38 -2.03 -8.06 10.07
C CYS A 38 -2.37 -9.02 8.91
N HIS A 39 -1.55 -9.08 7.86
CA HIS A 39 -1.83 -9.79 6.61
C HIS A 39 -0.60 -10.56 6.13
N LYS A 40 -0.05 -11.44 6.98
CA LYS A 40 1.25 -12.11 6.73
C LYS A 40 1.37 -12.76 5.35
N ASN A 41 0.28 -13.34 4.84
CA ASN A 41 0.25 -13.99 3.52
C ASN A 41 0.52 -13.01 2.37
N VAL A 42 0.18 -11.72 2.52
CA VAL A 42 0.40 -10.67 1.52
C VAL A 42 1.89 -10.42 1.29
N ILE A 43 2.74 -10.68 2.29
CA ILE A 43 4.18 -10.46 2.17
C ILE A 43 4.79 -11.39 1.12
N THR A 44 4.37 -12.66 1.13
CA THR A 44 4.86 -13.69 0.20
C THR A 44 4.02 -13.75 -1.09
N ASP A 45 2.74 -13.41 -1.01
CA ASP A 45 1.88 -13.37 -2.18
C ASP A 45 0.88 -12.21 -2.12
N VAL A 46 1.15 -11.16 -2.89
CA VAL A 46 0.31 -9.97 -2.96
C VAL A 46 -1.05 -10.21 -3.62
N SER A 47 -1.26 -11.35 -4.29
CA SER A 47 -2.58 -11.71 -4.84
C SER A 47 -3.65 -11.77 -3.75
N ALA A 48 -3.27 -12.08 -2.50
CA ALA A 48 -4.16 -12.08 -1.36
C ALA A 48 -4.83 -10.72 -1.10
N LEU A 49 -4.20 -9.60 -1.51
CA LEU A 49 -4.83 -8.27 -1.41
C LEU A 49 -6.00 -8.09 -2.36
N MET A 50 -6.05 -8.84 -3.48
CA MET A 50 -7.15 -8.75 -4.45
C MET A 50 -8.48 -9.27 -3.87
N ASN A 51 -8.42 -10.08 -2.81
CA ASN A 51 -9.59 -10.56 -2.08
C ASN A 51 -10.13 -9.54 -1.06
N ILE A 52 -9.43 -8.42 -0.87
CA ILE A 52 -9.82 -7.36 0.06
C ILE A 52 -10.24 -6.15 -0.75
N ASP A 53 -11.44 -5.62 -0.52
CA ASP A 53 -11.84 -4.36 -1.13
C ASP A 53 -10.89 -3.23 -0.72
N ARG A 54 -10.56 -2.34 -1.65
CA ARG A 54 -9.59 -1.25 -1.44
C ARG A 54 -10.03 -0.32 -0.32
N ASP A 55 -11.31 0.04 -0.28
CA ASP A 55 -11.80 1.00 0.70
C ASP A 55 -11.99 0.32 2.06
N ALA A 56 -12.31 -0.98 2.09
CA ALA A 56 -12.20 -1.80 3.29
C ALA A 56 -10.77 -1.87 3.84
N LEU A 57 -9.74 -2.02 2.99
CA LEU A 57 -8.34 -1.98 3.43
C LEU A 57 -7.97 -0.60 4.01
N LYS A 58 -8.41 0.49 3.38
CA LYS A 58 -8.20 1.86 3.91
C LYS A 58 -8.83 2.01 5.28
N GLU A 59 -10.05 1.51 5.48
CA GLU A 59 -10.75 1.55 6.76
C GLU A 59 -10.03 0.72 7.82
N ALA A 60 -9.65 -0.52 7.50
CA ALA A 60 -8.91 -1.40 8.40
C ALA A 60 -7.56 -0.78 8.80
N TYR A 61 -6.82 -0.21 7.85
CA TYR A 61 -5.57 0.49 8.11
C TYR A 61 -5.78 1.75 8.97
N ARG A 62 -6.80 2.57 8.66
CA ARG A 62 -7.18 3.73 9.49
C ARG A 62 -7.49 3.29 10.92
N ASN A 63 -8.21 2.18 11.09
CA ASN A 63 -8.58 1.64 12.40
C ASN A 63 -7.39 1.03 13.15
N HIS A 64 -6.36 0.55 12.46
CA HIS A 64 -5.13 0.07 13.10
C HIS A 64 -4.29 1.22 13.69
N LYS A 65 -4.38 2.42 13.11
CA LYS A 65 -3.58 3.57 13.55
C LYS A 65 -4.11 4.18 14.85
N PRO A 66 -3.23 4.60 15.78
CA PRO A 66 -3.64 5.30 17.00
C PRO A 66 -4.43 6.59 16.72
N SER A 67 -4.05 7.32 15.66
CA SER A 67 -4.72 8.58 15.29
C SER A 67 -6.10 8.40 14.66
N LYS A 68 -6.47 7.17 14.27
CA LYS A 68 -7.70 6.86 13.52
C LYS A 68 -7.93 7.78 12.30
N LYS A 69 -6.84 8.27 11.69
CA LYS A 69 -6.86 9.17 10.53
C LYS A 69 -6.01 8.59 9.40
N LEU A 70 -6.49 8.80 8.17
CA LEU A 70 -5.75 8.47 6.95
C LEU A 70 -5.29 9.77 6.30
N SER A 71 -4.00 9.91 6.06
CA SER A 71 -3.44 11.06 5.33
C SER A 71 -3.65 10.91 3.83
N GLY A 72 -3.57 12.03 3.10
CA GLY A 72 -3.63 12.00 1.63
C GLY A 72 -2.53 11.13 1.00
N ALA A 73 -1.31 11.14 1.57
CA ALA A 73 -0.21 10.31 1.10
C ALA A 73 -0.49 8.81 1.27
N GLU A 74 -1.02 8.40 2.43
CA GLU A 74 -1.39 7.00 2.71
C GLU A 74 -2.56 6.54 1.84
N SER A 75 -3.60 7.36 1.70
CA SER A 75 -4.74 7.05 0.83
C SER A 75 -4.29 6.90 -0.64
N SER A 76 -3.44 7.81 -1.11
CA SER A 76 -2.85 7.73 -2.45
C SER A 76 -1.95 6.52 -2.62
N ALA A 77 -1.20 6.12 -1.59
CA ALA A 77 -0.35 4.94 -1.65
C ALA A 77 -1.17 3.66 -1.73
N ILE A 78 -2.24 3.52 -0.94
CA ILE A 78 -3.18 2.38 -1.05
C ILE A 78 -3.83 2.36 -2.43
N ASN A 79 -4.27 3.50 -2.96
CA ASN A 79 -4.80 3.55 -4.32
C ASN A 79 -3.79 3.05 -5.36
N GLU A 80 -2.53 3.47 -5.25
CA GLU A 80 -1.49 3.06 -6.20
C GLU A 80 -1.16 1.57 -6.09
N ILE A 81 -1.12 1.01 -4.88
CA ILE A 81 -1.00 -0.43 -4.66
C ILE A 81 -2.07 -1.19 -5.46
N TYR A 82 -3.34 -0.80 -5.35
CA TYR A 82 -4.43 -1.47 -6.09
C TYR A 82 -4.39 -1.21 -7.60
N ASN A 83 -3.90 -0.06 -8.04
CA ASN A 83 -3.70 0.20 -9.47
C ASN A 83 -2.65 -0.78 -10.05
N GLN A 84 -1.52 -0.96 -9.36
CA GLN A 84 -0.49 -1.90 -9.78
C GLN A 84 -0.99 -3.35 -9.76
N LEU A 85 -1.81 -3.74 -8.77
CA LEU A 85 -2.42 -5.07 -8.72
C LEU A 85 -3.38 -5.34 -9.89
N ARG A 86 -4.10 -4.32 -10.39
CA ARG A 86 -5.00 -4.44 -11.54
C ARG A 86 -4.28 -4.55 -12.89
N MET A 87 -2.98 -4.25 -12.91
CA MET A 87 -2.12 -4.35 -14.11
C MET A 87 -1.31 -5.65 -14.13
N LEU A 88 -1.50 -6.53 -13.13
CA LEU A 88 -0.97 -7.90 -13.13
C LEU A 88 -1.81 -8.78 -14.04
#